data_AF-A0AAJ2U3M9-F1
#
_entry.id   AF-A0AAJ2U3M9-F1
#
_cell.length_a   1.000
_cell.length_b   1.000
_cell.length_c   1.000
_cell.angle_alpha   90.00
_cell.angle_beta   90.00
_cell.angle_gamma   90.00
#
_symmetry.space_group_name_H-M   'P 1'
#
loop_
_entity.id
_entity.type
_entity.pdbx_description
1 polymer ?
#
loop_
_entity_poly.entity_id
_entity_poly.type
_entity_poly.pdbx_seq_one_letter_code
_entity_poly.pdbx_strand_id
1 'polypeptide(L)'
;DVCKGVVTKTGAIYRSKTVVITTGTFLRGEIILGELKYSSGPNNQQPSIKLSEHLEQLGFELVRFKTGPPPRVNGNTIDYSKTEIQPGDEE
;
A
#
# COMPACT_ATOMS: atom_id res chain seq x y z
N ASP A 1 6.29 -26.73 1.03
CA ASP A 1 7.53 -26.11 1.56
C ASP A 1 7.41 -25.71 3.01
N VAL A 2 8.54 -25.50 3.70
CA VAL A 2 8.61 -24.99 5.08
C VAL A 2 9.22 -23.60 5.07
N CYS A 3 8.62 -22.64 5.79
CA CYS A 3 9.15 -21.29 5.93
C CYS A 3 10.49 -21.32 6.70
N LYS A 4 11.52 -20.66 6.15
CA LYS A 4 12.86 -20.56 6.78
C LYS A 4 13.27 -19.12 7.08
N GLY A 5 12.43 -18.13 6.78
CA GLY A 5 12.73 -16.70 6.93
C GLY A 5 12.52 -15.89 5.66
N VAL A 6 13.21 -14.75 5.55
CA VAL A 6 13.10 -13.79 4.44
C VAL A 6 14.46 -13.35 3.93
N VAL A 7 14.51 -12.96 2.65
CA VAL A 7 15.65 -12.29 2.02
C VAL A 7 15.23 -10.87 1.66
N THR A 8 15.98 -9.87 2.11
CA THR A 8 15.67 -8.46 1.82
C THR A 8 16.21 -8.03 0.46
N LYS A 9 15.83 -6.82 0.01
CA LYS A 9 16.34 -6.23 -1.23
C LYS A 9 17.88 -6.10 -1.26
N THR A 10 18.52 -5.92 -0.10
CA THR A 10 19.99 -5.82 0.02
C THR A 10 20.68 -7.19 0.02
N GLY A 11 19.93 -8.30 -0.02
CA GLY A 11 20.45 -9.66 0.07
C GLY A 11 20.64 -10.16 1.50
N ALA A 12 20.32 -9.36 2.52
CA ALA A 12 20.38 -9.81 3.91
C ALA A 12 19.34 -10.92 4.18
N ILE A 13 19.76 -11.95 4.91
CA ILE A 13 18.94 -13.12 5.21
C ILE A 13 18.57 -13.10 6.69
N TYR A 14 17.28 -13.07 6.98
CA TYR A 14 16.73 -13.16 8.33
C TYR A 14 16.00 -14.49 8.47
N ARG A 15 16.51 -15.38 9.34
CA ARG A 15 15.91 -16.71 9.55
C ARG A 15 14.76 -16.63 10.55
N SER A 16 13.68 -17.35 10.28
CA SER A 16 12.54 -17.49 11.19
C SER A 16 11.79 -18.79 10.89
N LYS A 17 11.09 -19.32 11.89
CA LYS A 17 10.15 -20.45 11.72
C LYS A 17 8.82 -19.99 11.12
N THR A 18 8.45 -18.72 11.32
CA THR A 18 7.17 -18.13 10.90
C THR A 18 7.38 -16.71 10.41
N VAL A 19 6.71 -16.35 9.31
CA VAL A 19 6.73 -15.00 8.73
C VAL A 19 5.29 -14.57 8.49
N VAL A 20 4.90 -13.39 8.98
CA VAL A 20 3.59 -12.78 8.74
C VAL A 20 3.77 -11.69 7.68
N ILE A 21 2.95 -11.73 6.62
CA ILE A 21 3.04 -10.79 5.49
C ILE A 21 1.94 -9.75 5.63
N THR A 22 2.32 -8.48 5.81
CA THR A 22 1.40 -7.34 5.97
C THR A 22 1.80 -6.19 5.05
N THR A 23 1.87 -6.46 3.75
CA THR A 23 2.39 -5.52 2.75
C THR A 23 1.51 -4.29 2.50
N GLY A 24 0.28 -4.26 3.02
CA GLY A 24 -0.69 -3.22 2.70
C GLY A 24 -0.81 -3.01 1.19
N THR A 25 -0.79 -1.76 0.75
CA THR A 25 -0.90 -1.37 -0.67
C THR A 25 0.43 -1.35 -1.42
N PHE A 26 1.50 -1.94 -0.87
CA PHE A 26 2.85 -1.90 -1.49
C PHE A 26 3.11 -3.06 -2.45
N LEU A 27 2.45 -4.22 -2.28
CA LEU A 27 2.68 -5.40 -3.10
C LEU A 27 2.19 -5.17 -4.53
N ARG A 28 3.12 -5.09 -5.49
CA ARG A 28 2.85 -4.64 -6.87
C ARG A 28 1.99 -3.37 -6.91
N GLY A 29 2.24 -2.44 -5.98
CA GLY A 29 1.52 -1.18 -5.88
C GLY A 29 1.63 -0.38 -7.17
N GLU A 30 0.52 0.20 -7.62
CA GLU A 30 0.47 1.11 -8.76
C GLU A 30 -0.36 2.32 -8.39
N ILE A 31 0.13 3.51 -8.76
CA ILE A 31 -0.62 4.76 -8.67
C ILE A 31 -1.24 5.05 -10.03
N ILE A 32 -2.53 5.39 -10.02
CA ILE A 32 -3.33 5.70 -11.20
C ILE A 32 -3.90 7.11 -11.01
N LEU A 33 -3.47 8.05 -11.86
CA LEU A 33 -3.89 9.45 -11.87
C LEU A 33 -4.36 9.82 -13.27
N GLY A 34 -5.68 9.69 -13.53
CA GLY A 34 -6.21 9.80 -14.89
C GLY A 34 -5.61 8.73 -15.80
N GLU A 35 -4.96 9.17 -16.88
CA GLU A 35 -4.24 8.30 -17.82
C GLU A 35 -2.82 7.94 -17.35
N LEU A 36 -2.27 8.68 -16.37
CA LEU A 36 -0.95 8.40 -15.83
C LEU A 36 -1.03 7.17 -14.92
N LYS A 37 -0.17 6.19 -15.20
CA LYS A 37 -0.03 4.97 -14.42
C LYS A 37 1.45 4.66 -14.17
N TYR A 38 1.83 4.45 -12.92
CA TYR A 38 3.22 4.10 -12.58
C TYR A 38 3.32 3.21 -11.33
N SER A 39 4.39 2.41 -11.29
CA SER A 39 4.67 1.48 -10.20
C SER A 39 5.16 2.24 -8.96
N SER A 40 4.37 2.23 -7.90
CA SER A 40 4.68 2.92 -6.65
C SER A 40 3.81 2.46 -5.49
N GLY A 41 4.35 2.51 -4.27
CA GLY A 41 3.57 2.46 -3.04
C GLY A 41 2.99 3.84 -2.69
N PRO A 42 2.30 3.96 -1.55
CA PRO A 42 1.86 5.26 -1.03
C PRO A 42 3.00 6.28 -0.94
N ASN A 43 2.70 7.56 -1.19
CA ASN A 43 3.65 8.67 -1.04
C ASN A 43 4.98 8.47 -1.80
N ASN A 44 4.92 7.95 -3.02
CA ASN A 44 6.08 7.69 -3.89
C ASN A 44 7.11 6.71 -3.30
N GLN A 45 6.70 5.85 -2.35
CA GLN A 45 7.57 4.82 -1.81
C GLN A 45 7.76 3.67 -2.80
N GLN A 46 8.86 2.92 -2.64
CA GLN A 46 9.15 1.80 -3.52
C GLN A 46 8.15 0.66 -3.32
N PRO A 47 7.55 0.12 -4.40
CA PRO A 47 6.66 -1.02 -4.30
C PRO A 47 7.45 -2.31 -4.09
N SER A 48 6.79 -3.33 -3.54
CA SER A 48 7.35 -4.67 -3.40
C SER A 48 6.96 -5.52 -4.60
N ILE A 49 7.92 -5.79 -5.50
CA ILE A 49 7.70 -6.57 -6.73
C ILE A 49 8.21 -8.01 -6.59
N LYS A 50 9.43 -8.19 -6.06
CA LYS A 50 10.03 -9.52 -5.91
C LYS A 50 9.27 -10.43 -4.95
N LEU A 51 8.63 -9.85 -3.92
CA LEU A 51 7.84 -10.64 -2.97
C LEU A 51 6.62 -11.27 -3.64
N SER A 52 5.92 -10.54 -4.51
CA SER A 52 4.78 -11.11 -5.24
C SER A 52 5.19 -12.19 -6.22
N GLU A 53 6.29 -11.99 -6.95
CA GLU A 53 6.82 -13.02 -7.86
C GLU A 53 7.17 -14.30 -7.10
N HIS A 54 7.76 -14.18 -5.92
CA HIS A 54 8.08 -15.32 -5.07
C HIS A 54 6.82 -16.00 -4.49
N LEU A 55 5.77 -15.25 -4.14
CA LEU A 55 4.50 -15.83 -3.70
C LEU A 55 3.82 -16.61 -4.84
N GLU A 56 3.83 -16.09 -6.07
CA GLU A 56 3.33 -16.79 -7.26
C GLU A 56 4.13 -18.09 -7.50
N GLN A 57 5.47 -18.05 -7.38
CA GLN A 57 6.34 -19.23 -7.49
C GLN A 57 6.05 -20.30 -6.43
N LEU A 58 5.61 -19.89 -5.23
CA LEU A 58 5.18 -20.80 -4.16
C LEU A 58 3.76 -21.36 -4.37
N GLY A 59 3.07 -20.96 -5.45
CA GLY A 59 1.74 -21.45 -5.81
C GLY A 59 0.58 -20.65 -5.22
N PHE A 60 0.82 -19.44 -4.70
CA PHE A 60 -0.27 -18.57 -4.25
C PHE A 60 -0.91 -17.83 -5.43
N GLU A 61 -2.24 -17.84 -5.49
CA GLU A 61 -3.00 -16.99 -6.40
C GLU A 61 -3.03 -15.54 -5.88
N LEU A 62 -2.59 -14.59 -6.70
CA LEU A 62 -2.61 -13.18 -6.37
C LEU A 62 -3.68 -12.44 -7.17
N VAL A 63 -4.49 -11.64 -6.48
CA VAL A 63 -5.48 -10.73 -7.08
C VAL A 63 -5.10 -9.27 -6.82
N ARG A 64 -5.61 -8.36 -7.66
CA ARG A 64 -5.38 -6.92 -7.51
C ARG A 64 -6.64 -6.22 -7.04
N PHE A 65 -6.51 -5.46 -5.96
CA PHE A 65 -7.54 -4.53 -5.51
C PHE A 65 -7.15 -3.09 -5.82
N LYS A 66 -8.15 -2.22 -5.95
CA LYS A 66 -7.98 -0.79 -6.18
C LYS A 66 -8.79 -0.01 -5.16
N THR A 67 -8.15 1.01 -4.58
CA THR A 67 -8.77 1.99 -3.69
C THR A 67 -8.45 3.39 -4.20
N GLY A 68 -9.38 4.34 -4.07
CA GLY A 68 -9.20 5.72 -4.53
C GLY A 68 -9.38 6.73 -3.39
N PRO A 69 -8.30 7.18 -2.74
CA PRO A 69 -8.41 8.27 -1.77
C PRO A 69 -8.72 9.61 -2.48
N PRO A 70 -9.48 10.52 -1.85
CA PRO A 70 -9.77 11.83 -2.42
C PRO A 70 -8.51 12.72 -2.49
N PRO A 71 -8.47 13.76 -3.34
CA PRO A 71 -7.40 14.75 -3.30
C PRO A 71 -7.36 15.47 -1.94
N ARG A 72 -6.18 15.96 -1.56
CA ARG A 72 -6.05 16.81 -0.37
C ARG A 72 -6.08 18.28 -0.79
N VAL A 73 -6.88 19.08 -0.09
CA VAL A 73 -7.09 20.50 -0.36
C VAL A 73 -6.51 21.34 0.76
N ASN A 74 -6.05 22.55 0.44
CA ASN A 74 -5.57 23.48 1.45
C ASN A 74 -6.77 24.08 2.20
N GLY A 75 -6.83 23.87 3.52
CA GLY A 75 -7.94 24.35 4.36
C GLY A 75 -8.17 25.87 4.27
N ASN A 76 -7.13 26.66 4.02
CA ASN A 76 -7.24 28.12 3.89
C ASN A 76 -7.89 28.59 2.57
N THR A 77 -8.11 27.68 1.63
CA THR A 77 -8.77 27.98 0.34
C THR A 77 -10.26 27.63 0.32
N ILE A 78 -10.79 27.17 1.45
CA ILE A 78 -12.18 26.74 1.59
C ILE A 78 -13.00 27.88 2.20
N ASP A 79 -14.11 28.21 1.56
CA ASP A 79 -15.12 29.11 2.13
C ASP A 79 -16.06 28.34 3.06
N TYR A 80 -15.69 28.23 4.35
CA TYR A 80 -16.47 27.50 5.35
C TYR A 80 -17.84 28.12 5.64
N SER A 81 -18.09 29.39 5.26
CA SER A 81 -19.41 30.01 5.43
C SER A 81 -20.50 29.33 4.58
N LYS A 82 -20.09 28.57 3.56
CA LYS A 82 -20.97 27.77 2.69
C LYS A 82 -21.07 26.30 3.10
N THR A 83 -20.51 25.93 4.25
CA THR A 83 -20.49 24.55 4.76
C THR A 83 -21.36 24.40 6.00
N GLU A 84 -21.71 23.16 6.36
CA GLU A 84 -22.44 22.82 7.59
C GLU A 84 -21.45 22.30 8.66
N ILE A 85 -21.57 22.81 9.90
CA ILE A 85 -20.74 22.34 11.01
C ILE A 85 -21.25 20.98 11.49
N GLN A 86 -20.35 20.02 11.62
CA GLN A 86 -20.59 18.70 12.21
C GLN A 86 -19.77 18.59 13.50
N PRO A 87 -20.34 18.91 14.68
CA PRO A 87 -19.62 18.80 15.94
C PRO A 87 -19.39 17.32 16.29
N GLY A 88 -18.39 17.04 17.13
CA GLY A 88 -18.26 15.74 17.77
C GLY A 88 -19.37 15.51 18.78
N ASP A 89 -19.50 14.27 19.24
CA ASP A 89 -20.42 13.93 20.33
C ASP A 89 -20.00 14.64 21.64
N GLU A 90 -20.97 14.90 22.53
CA GLU A 90 -20.74 15.62 23.79
C GLU A 90 -20.19 14.73 24.93
N GLU A 91 -19.98 13.44 24.68
CA GLU A 91 -19.44 12.45 25.64
C GLU A 91 -17.91 12.30 25.59
#